data_AF-A0AA49GGR8-F1
#
_entry.id   AF-A0AA49GGR8-F1
#
_cell.length_a   1.000
_cell.length_b   1.000
_cell.length_c   1.000
_cell.angle_alpha   90.00
_cell.angle_beta   90.00
_cell.angle_gamma   90.00
#
_symmetry.space_group_name_H-M   'P 1'
#
loop_
_entity.id
_entity.type
_entity.pdbx_description
1 polymer ?
#
loop_
_entity_poly.entity_id
_entity_poly.type
_entity_poly.pdbx_seq_one_letter_code
_entity_poly.pdbx_strand_id
1 'polypeptide(L)' 'MSTIKEKTLRELQTKVHDLEDFIAKNGIGSSYLSRAEKIQRNLNIGLFIGGVALVGGIIAYQILKSEDEE' A
#
# COMPACT_ATOMS: atom_id res chain seq x y z
N MET A 1 -30.89 14.29 -21.69
CA MET A 1 -30.09 15.22 -22.52
C MET A 1 -29.27 16.06 -21.56
N SER A 2 -27.97 15.79 -21.36
CA SER A 2 -27.18 16.55 -20.38
C SER A 2 -27.08 18.00 -20.86
N THR A 3 -27.34 18.95 -19.98
CA THR A 3 -27.28 20.38 -20.33
C THR A 3 -25.84 20.81 -20.56
N ILE A 4 -25.64 21.91 -21.29
CA ILE A 4 -24.31 22.49 -21.52
C ILE A 4 -23.58 22.70 -20.19
N LYS A 5 -24.29 23.21 -19.17
CA LYS A 5 -23.79 23.39 -17.80
C LYS A 5 -23.22 22.11 -17.19
N GLU A 6 -23.90 20.99 -17.38
CA GLU A 6 -23.52 19.69 -16.79
C GLU A 6 -22.28 19.11 -17.47
N LYS A 7 -22.16 19.30 -18.80
CA LYS A 7 -20.95 18.96 -19.55
C LYS A 7 -19.76 19.82 -19.12
N THR A 8 -19.96 21.13 -19.01
CA THR A 8 -18.92 22.06 -18.56
C THR A 8 -18.46 21.75 -17.14
N LEU A 9 -19.38 21.44 -16.22
CA LEU A 9 -19.04 21.08 -14.84
C LEU A 9 -18.20 19.80 -14.79
N ARG A 10 -18.60 18.78 -15.57
CA ARG A 10 -17.90 17.50 -15.61
C ARG A 10 -16.49 17.65 -16.19
N GLU A 11 -16.35 18.43 -17.26
CA GLU A 11 -15.04 18.72 -17.86
C GLU A 11 -14.14 19.46 -16.88
N LEU A 12 -14.68 20.42 -16.13
CA LEU A 12 -13.93 21.13 -15.08
C LEU A 12 -13.45 20.18 -13.99
N GLN A 13 -14.33 19.29 -13.49
CA GLN A 13 -13.97 18.28 -12.50
C GLN A 13 -12.88 17.34 -13.00
N THR A 14 -12.99 16.87 -14.25
CA THR A 14 -11.94 16.05 -14.86
C THR A 14 -10.61 16.80 -14.91
N LYS A 15 -10.59 18.08 -15.29
CA LYS A 15 -9.35 18.86 -15.34
C LYS A 15 -8.75 19.13 -13.97
N VAL A 16 -9.59 19.34 -12.94
CA VAL A 16 -9.12 19.46 -11.56
C VAL A 16 -8.48 18.17 -11.10
N HIS A 17 -9.13 17.04 -11.36
CA HIS A 17 -8.60 15.72 -11.00
C HIS A 17 -7.28 15.41 -11.74
N ASP A 18 -7.21 15.68 -13.04
CA ASP A 18 -5.99 15.51 -13.84
C ASP A 18 -4.81 16.32 -13.23
N LEU A 19 -5.10 17.52 -12.70
CA LEU A 19 -4.11 18.39 -12.06
C LEU A 19 -3.69 17.86 -10.68
N GLU A 20 -4.64 17.39 -9.87
CA GLU A 20 -4.36 16.75 -8.57
C GLU A 20 -3.45 15.54 -8.75
N ASP A 21 -3.75 14.67 -9.72
CA ASP A 21 -2.92 13.51 -10.07
C ASP A 21 -1.53 13.93 -10.54
N PHE A 22 -1.45 14.98 -11.37
CA PHE A 22 -0.18 15.51 -11.83
C PHE A 22 0.69 16.01 -10.67
N ILE A 23 0.10 16.74 -9.71
CA ILE A 23 0.80 17.23 -8.52
C ILE A 23 1.17 16.07 -7.60
N ALA A 24 0.29 15.10 -7.39
CA ALA A 24 0.58 13.93 -6.58
C ALA A 24 1.77 13.14 -7.14
N LYS A 25 1.90 13.06 -8.47
CA LYS A 25 2.98 12.33 -9.14
C LYS A 25 4.26 13.14 -9.28
N ASN A 26 4.17 14.41 -9.67
CA ASN A 26 5.31 15.23 -10.11
C ASN A 26 5.55 16.47 -9.25
N GLY A 27 4.67 16.77 -8.29
CA GLY A 27 4.80 17.92 -7.40
C GLY A 27 6.03 17.86 -6.51
N ILE A 28 6.45 19.01 -5.99
CA ILE A 28 7.58 19.10 -5.08
C ILE A 28 7.28 18.25 -3.85
N GLY A 29 8.17 17.31 -3.53
CA GLY A 29 7.96 16.40 -2.40
C GLY A 29 7.29 15.07 -2.75
N SER A 30 6.71 14.90 -3.96
CA SER A 30 6.06 13.65 -4.36
C SER A 30 7.00 12.44 -4.31
N SER A 31 8.26 12.65 -4.72
CA SER A 31 9.30 11.64 -4.70
C SER A 31 9.73 11.24 -3.27
N TYR A 32 9.72 12.19 -2.33
CA TYR A 32 10.02 11.94 -0.92
C TYR A 32 8.87 11.19 -0.24
N LEU A 33 7.63 11.62 -0.48
CA LEU A 33 6.43 10.94 0.04
C LEU A 33 6.33 9.52 -0.50
N SER A 34 6.48 9.32 -1.81
CA SER A 34 6.47 8.00 -2.44
C SER A 34 7.57 7.08 -1.90
N ARG A 35 8.76 7.62 -1.62
CA ARG A 35 9.84 6.85 -0.98
C ARG A 35 9.48 6.47 0.46
N ALA A 36 8.95 7.39 1.25
CA ALA A 36 8.53 7.12 2.61
C ALA A 36 7.43 6.06 2.68
N GLU A 37 6.41 6.15 1.82
CA GLU A 37 5.34 5.14 1.72
C GLU A 37 5.87 3.76 1.33
N LYS A 38 6.79 3.70 0.36
CA LYS A 38 7.43 2.44 -0.04
C LYS A 38 8.21 1.81 1.10
N ILE A 39 8.96 2.61 1.86
CA ILE A 39 9.72 2.14 3.03
C ILE A 39 8.77 1.62 4.10
N GLN A 40 7.73 2.38 4.45
CA GLN A 40 6.73 1.98 5.45
C GLN A 40 6.01 0.69 5.03
N ARG A 41 5.60 0.57 3.77
CA ARG A 41 4.98 -0.64 3.24
C ARG A 41 5.92 -1.85 3.31
N ASN A 42 7.18 -1.68 2.90
CA ASN A 42 8.15 -2.78 2.93
C ASN A 42 8.42 -3.23 4.37
N LEU A 43 8.49 -2.29 5.32
CA LEU A 43 8.63 -2.60 6.73
C LEU A 43 7.43 -3.41 7.24
N ASN A 44 6.20 -2.96 6.96
CA ASN A 44 4.99 -3.68 7.37
C ASN A 44 4.93 -5.10 6.79
N ILE A 45 5.27 -5.26 5.51
CA ILE A 45 5.33 -6.57 4.85
C ILE A 45 6.40 -7.45 5.50
N GLY A 46 7.60 -6.90 5.74
CA GLY A 46 8.69 -7.63 6.37
C GLY A 46 8.34 -8.08 7.79
N LEU A 47 7.75 -7.20 8.60
CA LEU A 47 7.29 -7.52 9.95
C LEU A 47 6.20 -8.59 9.94
N PHE A 48 5.24 -8.49 9.02
CA PHE A 48 4.19 -9.49 8.88
C PHE A 48 4.74 -10.87 8.51
N ILE A 49 5.55 -10.94 7.46
CA ILE A 49 6.16 -12.21 7.00
C ILE A 49 7.06 -12.79 8.09
N GLY A 50 7.93 -11.96 8.70
CA GLY A 50 8.82 -12.39 9.77
C GLY A 50 8.06 -12.89 10.99
N GLY A 51 7.00 -12.19 11.39
CA GLY A 51 6.13 -12.60 12.50
C GLY A 51 5.45 -13.93 12.25
N VAL A 52 4.86 -14.11 11.06
CA VAL A 52 4.23 -15.38 10.66
C VAL A 52 5.25 -16.52 10.63
N ALA A 53 6.44 -16.29 10.07
CA ALA A 53 7.50 -17.29 10.01
C ALA A 53 8.00 -17.70 11.40
N LEU A 54 8.17 -16.74 12.32
CA LEU A 54 8.56 -17.04 13.71
C LEU A 54 7.51 -17.87 14.42
N VAL A 55 6.23 -17.48 14.36
CA VAL A 55 5.14 -18.23 14.99
C VAL A 55 5.03 -19.64 14.41
N GLY A 56 5.07 -19.76 13.07
CA GLY A 56 5.04 -21.05 12.40
C GLY A 56 6.23 -21.93 12.75
N GLY A 57 7.44 -21.35 12.83
CA GLY A 57 8.66 -22.05 13.24
C GLY A 57 8.60 -22.57 14.67
N ILE A 58 8.06 -21.78 15.61
CA ILE A 58 7.86 -22.23 17.00
C ILE A 58 6.88 -23.40 17.05
N ILE A 59 5.75 -23.31 16.34
CA ILE A 59 4.75 -24.39 16.31
C ILE A 59 5.36 -25.66 15.71
N ALA A 60 6.04 -25.55 14.57
CA ALA A 60 6.67 -26.68 13.90
C ALA A 60 7.75 -27.32 14.79
N TYR A 61 8.57 -26.51 15.45
CA TYR A 61 9.59 -26.99 16.39
C TYR A 61 8.96 -27.77 17.56
N GLN A 62 7.86 -27.27 18.12
CA GLN A 62 7.15 -27.94 19.21
C GLN A 62 6.60 -29.30 18.78
N ILE A 63 6.00 -29.39 17.59
CA ILE A 63 5.45 -30.65 17.04
C ILE A 63 6.57 -31.67 16.84
N LEU A 64 7.65 -31.29 16.14
CA LEU A 64 8.77 -32.19 15.87
C LEU A 64 9.44 -32.70 17.16
N LYS A 65 9.66 -31.81 18.13
CA LYS A 65 10.21 -32.18 19.44
C LYS A 65 9.31 -33.17 20.21
N SER A 66 7.99 -33.10 20.00
CA SER A 66 7.04 -34.01 20.66
C SER A 66 7.08 -35.41 20.05
N GLU A 67 7.32 -35.52 18.74
CA GLU A 67 7.48 -36.80 18.03
C GLU A 67 8.82 -37.49 18.36
N ASP A 68 9.88 -36.73 18.64
CA ASP A 68 11.19 -37.28 19.05
C ASP A 68 11.22 -37.80 20.50
N GLU A 69 10.24 -37.43 21.35
CA GLU A 69 10.16 -37.82 22.77
C GLU A 69 9.23 -39.03 23.04
N GLU A 70 8.54 -39.57 22.02
CA GLU A 70 7.79 -40.86 22.05
C GLU A 70 8.63 -42.03 21.49
#